data_AF-A0A950LVT9-F1
#
_entry.id   AF-A0A950LVT9-F1
#
_cell.length_a   1.000
_cell.length_b   1.000
_cell.length_c   1.000
_cell.angle_alpha   90.00
_cell.angle_beta   90.00
_cell.angle_gamma   90.00
#
_symmetry.space_group_name_H-M   'P 1'
#
loop_
_entity.id
_entity.type
_entity.pdbx_description
1 polymer ?
#
loop_
_entity_poly.entity_id
_entity_poly.type
_entity_poly.pdbx_seq_one_letter_code
_entity_poly.pdbx_strand_id
1 'polypeptide(L)'
;MSVEGPDELLHTVLAPALEVLTAWSIAQAETDPSVFRQAMDRALGDAAAAQDPLRGLAEMMFGLSSLSGILLDELAEVTGRSCGEVLHAVHLRYLDPGAGPAR
;
A
#
# COMPACT_ATOMS: atom_id res chain seq x y z
N MET A 1 20.62 -8.20 18.91
CA MET A 1 19.21 -8.14 18.47
C MET A 1 19.06 -9.12 17.34
N SER A 2 18.44 -10.27 17.60
CA SER A 2 18.10 -11.23 16.55
C SER A 2 16.97 -10.64 15.73
N VAL A 3 17.10 -10.69 14.41
CA VAL A 3 15.99 -10.39 13.50
C VAL A 3 14.99 -11.53 13.69
N GLU A 4 13.92 -11.24 14.44
CA GLU A 4 12.65 -11.98 14.43
C GLU A 4 12.22 -12.25 12.99
N GLY A 5 11.65 -13.42 12.71
CA GLY A 5 11.59 -13.99 11.37
C GLY A 5 10.87 -13.08 10.36
N PRO A 6 11.05 -13.32 9.04
CA PRO A 6 10.40 -12.53 7.98
C PRO A 6 8.86 -12.43 8.15
N ASP A 7 8.22 -13.44 8.74
CA ASP A 7 6.78 -13.45 9.03
C ASP A 7 6.39 -12.50 10.18
N GLU A 8 7.18 -12.39 11.24
CA GLU A 8 6.93 -11.47 12.37
C GLU A 8 7.05 -10.01 11.92
N LEU A 9 8.00 -9.74 11.03
CA LEU A 9 8.18 -8.45 10.40
C LEU A 9 6.97 -8.10 9.53
N LEU A 10 6.48 -9.04 8.71
CA LEU A 10 5.26 -8.87 7.92
C LEU A 10 4.03 -8.60 8.79
N HIS A 11 3.83 -9.35 9.88
CA HIS A 11 2.70 -9.12 10.80
C HIS A 11 2.71 -7.71 11.41
N THR A 12 3.89 -7.19 11.71
CA THR A 12 4.04 -5.86 12.32
C THR A 12 3.75 -4.73 11.34
N VAL A 13 4.22 -4.86 10.10
CA VAL A 13 4.11 -3.79 9.08
C VAL A 13 2.80 -3.81 8.30
N LEU A 14 2.11 -4.97 8.22
CA LEU A 14 0.88 -5.10 7.45
C LEU A 14 -0.31 -4.43 8.14
N ALA A 15 -0.36 -4.41 9.48
CA ALA A 15 -1.51 -3.83 10.19
C ALA A 15 -1.68 -2.32 9.91
N PRO A 16 -0.64 -1.47 10.00
CA PRO A 16 -0.74 -0.06 9.59
C PRO A 16 -1.05 0.11 8.10
N ALA A 17 -0.50 -0.75 7.24
CA ALA A 17 -0.76 -0.69 5.80
C ALA A 17 -2.23 -1.01 5.47
N LEU A 18 -2.80 -2.03 6.13
CA LEU A 18 -4.20 -2.44 5.98
C LEU A 18 -5.16 -1.37 6.50
N GLU A 19 -4.82 -0.70 7.60
CA GLU A 19 -5.59 0.43 8.11
C GLU A 19 -5.68 1.56 7.07
N VAL A 20 -4.53 1.99 6.54
CA VAL A 20 -4.47 3.06 5.53
C VAL A 20 -5.30 2.69 4.29
N LEU A 21 -5.16 1.45 3.81
CA LEU A 21 -5.93 0.96 2.67
C LEU A 21 -7.43 0.91 2.96
N THR A 22 -7.82 0.43 4.14
CA THR A 22 -9.22 0.33 4.54
C THR A 22 -9.84 1.72 4.66
N ALA A 23 -9.10 2.67 5.23
CA ALA A 23 -9.50 4.06 5.33
C ALA A 23 -9.67 4.72 3.95
N TRP A 24 -8.82 4.38 2.97
CA TRP A 24 -9.00 4.80 1.57
C TRP A 24 -10.30 4.25 0.96
N SER A 25 -10.57 2.95 1.17
CA SER A 25 -11.80 2.31 0.69
C SER A 25 -13.06 2.95 1.28
N ILE A 26 -13.06 3.22 2.58
CA ILE A 26 -14.14 3.93 3.27
C ILE A 26 -14.29 5.35 2.74
N ALA A 27 -13.20 6.09 2.59
CA ALA A 27 -13.23 7.46 2.07
C ALA A 27 -13.84 7.52 0.66
N GLN A 28 -13.57 6.53 -0.18
CA GLN A 28 -14.15 6.40 -1.51
C GLN A 28 -15.65 6.02 -1.46
N ALA A 29 -16.04 5.10 -0.56
CA ALA A 29 -17.41 4.62 -0.45
C ALA A 29 -18.35 5.64 0.22
N GLU A 30 -17.88 6.32 1.27
CA GLU A 30 -18.65 7.28 2.07
C GLU A 30 -18.45 8.73 1.60
N THR A 31 -17.58 8.95 0.60
CA THR A 31 -17.20 10.28 0.09
C THR A 31 -16.66 11.22 1.17
N ASP A 32 -16.05 10.65 2.22
CA ASP A 32 -15.39 11.40 3.29
C ASP A 32 -13.87 11.22 3.23
N PRO A 33 -13.13 12.17 2.62
CA PRO A 33 -11.67 12.10 2.54
C PRO A 33 -10.96 12.28 3.89
N SER A 34 -11.66 12.72 4.94
CA SER A 34 -11.06 12.95 6.26
C SER A 34 -10.64 11.65 6.94
N VAL A 35 -11.35 10.54 6.71
CA VAL A 35 -11.05 9.23 7.27
C VAL A 35 -9.68 8.73 6.80
N PHE A 36 -9.42 8.82 5.49
CA PHE A 36 -8.12 8.47 4.93
C PHE A 36 -7.00 9.35 5.50
N ARG A 37 -7.24 10.66 5.59
CA ARG A 37 -6.26 11.60 6.15
C ARG A 37 -5.93 11.28 7.61
N GLN A 38 -6.94 11.01 8.44
CA GLN A 38 -6.75 10.69 9.85
C GLN A 38 -5.95 9.40 10.04
N ALA A 39 -6.25 8.36 9.26
CA ALA A 39 -5.49 7.10 9.28
C ALA A 39 -4.03 7.30 8.85
N MET A 40 -3.80 8.06 7.78
CA MET A 40 -2.45 8.41 7.32
C MET A 40 -1.66 9.22 8.33
N ASP A 41 -2.25 10.28 8.89
CA ASP A 41 -1.60 11.13 9.89
C ASP A 41 -1.24 10.33 11.15
N ARG A 42 -2.11 9.40 11.56
CA ARG A 42 -1.85 8.49 12.68
C ARG A 42 -0.70 7.52 12.37
N ALA A 43 -0.75 6.82 11.24
CA ALA A 43 0.28 5.86 10.86
C ALA A 43 1.67 6.51 10.72
N LEU A 44 1.72 7.71 10.12
CA LEU A 44 2.95 8.52 10.06
C LEU A 44 3.41 9.00 11.43
N GLY A 45 2.46 9.41 12.29
CA GLY A 45 2.74 9.80 13.67
C GLY A 45 3.34 8.67 14.49
N ASP A 46 2.78 7.47 14.39
CA ASP A 46 3.26 6.26 15.07
C ASP A 46 4.67 5.88 14.57
N ALA A 47 4.90 5.93 13.26
CA ALA A 47 6.21 5.70 12.66
C ALA A 47 7.26 6.75 13.12
N ALA A 48 6.87 8.02 13.22
CA ALA A 48 7.74 9.10 13.66
C ALA A 48 8.02 9.09 15.17
N ALA A 49 7.11 8.52 15.97
CA ALA A 49 7.25 8.36 17.42
C ALA A 49 8.09 7.14 17.83
N ALA A 50 8.47 6.28 16.87
CA ALA A 50 9.35 5.14 17.11
C ALA A 50 10.72 5.58 17.67
N GLN A 51 11.38 4.67 18.40
CA GLN A 51 12.74 4.93 18.93
C GLN A 51 13.73 5.30 17.83
N ASP A 52 13.54 4.74 16.63
CA ASP A 52 14.24 5.11 15.40
C ASP A 52 13.19 5.50 14.34
N PRO A 53 12.95 6.81 14.12
CA PRO A 53 11.94 7.28 13.18
C PRO A 53 12.20 6.87 11.72
N LEU A 54 13.47 6.77 11.31
CA LEU A 54 13.81 6.36 9.94
C LEU A 54 13.48 4.88 9.74
N ARG A 55 13.75 4.07 10.75
CA ARG A 55 13.33 2.67 10.76
C ARG A 55 11.81 2.54 10.75
N GLY A 56 11.10 3.29 11.59
CA GLY A 56 9.63 3.26 11.63
C GLY A 56 8.99 3.64 10.29
N LEU A 57 9.52 4.68 9.63
CA LEU A 57 9.09 5.06 8.28
C LEU A 57 9.42 3.99 7.23
N ALA A 58 10.60 3.36 7.32
CA ALA A 58 10.97 2.28 6.42
C ALA A 58 10.06 1.06 6.59
N GLU A 59 9.70 0.70 7.83
CA GLU A 59 8.76 -0.36 8.17
C GLU A 59 7.36 -0.07 7.61
N MET A 60 6.87 1.17 7.76
CA MET A 60 5.60 1.60 7.16
C MET A 60 5.61 1.50 5.63
N MET A 61 6.65 2.01 4.96
CA MET A 61 6.78 1.92 3.51
C MET A 61 6.89 0.48 3.03
N PHE A 62 7.63 -0.36 3.76
CA PHE A 62 7.74 -1.78 3.48
C PHE A 62 6.37 -2.47 3.57
N GLY A 63 5.59 -2.22 4.63
CA GLY A 63 4.24 -2.77 4.77
C GLY A 63 3.30 -2.36 3.64
N LEU A 64 3.30 -1.09 3.24
CA LEU A 64 2.51 -0.60 2.10
C LEU A 64 2.94 -1.27 0.78
N SER A 65 4.24 -1.45 0.57
CA SER A 65 4.78 -2.12 -0.62
C SER A 65 4.40 -3.61 -0.64
N SER A 66 4.52 -4.31 0.49
CA SER A 66 4.14 -5.71 0.62
C SER A 66 2.65 -5.91 0.36
N LEU A 67 1.80 -5.06 0.95
CA LEU A 67 0.36 -5.09 0.73
C LEU A 67 0.01 -4.81 -0.75
N SER A 68 0.71 -3.88 -1.39
CA SER A 68 0.54 -3.60 -2.82
C SER A 68 0.91 -4.82 -3.68
N GLY A 69 1.97 -5.55 -3.32
CA GLY A 69 2.35 -6.79 -3.98
C GLY A 69 1.29 -7.89 -3.85
N ILE A 70 0.80 -8.13 -2.62
CA ILE A 70 -0.26 -9.12 -2.35
C ILE A 70 -1.51 -8.81 -3.18
N LEU A 71 -1.96 -7.55 -3.18
CA LEU A 71 -3.14 -7.14 -3.93
C LEU A 71 -2.94 -7.17 -5.44
N LEU A 72 -1.70 -6.96 -5.91
CA LEU A 72 -1.37 -7.09 -7.32
C LEU A 72 -1.49 -8.54 -7.79
N ASP A 73 -0.99 -9.49 -7.00
CA ASP A 73 -1.08 -10.92 -7.31
C ASP A 73 -2.55 -11.38 -7.33
N GLU A 74 -3.34 -10.97 -6.34
CA GLU A 74 -4.79 -11.22 -6.30
C GLU A 74 -5.52 -10.60 -7.51
N LEU A 75 -5.16 -9.36 -7.88
CA LEU A 75 -5.75 -8.69 -9.04
C LEU A 75 -5.39 -9.40 -10.35
N ALA A 76 -4.15 -9.87 -10.48
CA ALA A 76 -3.71 -10.65 -11.62
C ALA A 76 -4.51 -11.96 -11.74
N GLU A 77 -4.70 -12.67 -10.62
CA GLU A 77 -5.50 -13.89 -10.55
C GLU A 77 -6.95 -13.64 -10.96
N VAL A 78 -7.63 -12.69 -10.33
CA VAL A 78 -9.06 -12.39 -10.59
C VAL A 78 -9.30 -11.92 -12.03
N THR A 79 -8.32 -11.25 -12.64
CA THR A 79 -8.44 -10.78 -14.04
C THR A 79 -7.95 -11.79 -15.07
N GLY A 80 -7.36 -12.92 -14.65
CA GLY A 80 -6.74 -13.90 -15.54
C GLY A 80 -5.55 -13.33 -16.34
N ARG A 81 -4.89 -12.31 -15.80
CA ARG A 81 -3.74 -11.63 -16.41
C ARG A 81 -2.46 -11.98 -15.66
N SER A 82 -1.32 -11.80 -16.30
CA SER A 82 -0.04 -11.81 -15.59
C SER A 82 0.19 -10.52 -14.79
N CYS A 83 0.95 -10.58 -13.70
CA CYS A 83 1.31 -9.38 -12.93
C CYS A 83 2.00 -8.32 -13.80
N GLY A 84 2.80 -8.74 -14.79
CA GLY A 84 3.45 -7.83 -15.74
C GLY A 84 2.46 -7.04 -16.60
N GLU A 85 1.37 -7.67 -17.05
CA GLU A 85 0.33 -7.00 -17.81
C GLU A 85 -0.47 -6.01 -16.96
N VAL A 86 -0.76 -6.36 -15.70
CA VAL A 86 -1.43 -5.46 -14.76
C VAL A 86 -0.56 -4.24 -14.46
N LEU A 87 0.72 -4.45 -14.15
CA LEU A 87 1.69 -3.37 -13.92
C LEU A 87 1.85 -2.47 -15.15
N HIS A 88 1.91 -3.05 -16.35
CA HIS A 88 1.97 -2.28 -17.58
C HIS A 88 0.72 -1.39 -17.78
N ALA A 89 -0.47 -1.91 -17.48
CA ALA A 89 -1.70 -1.13 -17.53
C ALA A 89 -1.71 0.02 -16.50
N VAL A 90 -1.23 -0.22 -15.27
CA VAL A 90 -1.06 0.82 -14.24
C VAL A 90 -0.07 1.88 -14.71
N HIS A 91 1.06 1.48 -15.30
CA HIS A 91 2.06 2.38 -15.85
C HIS A 91 1.47 3.31 -16.93
N LEU A 92 0.77 2.76 -17.93
CA LEU A 92 0.11 3.56 -18.97
C LEU A 92 -0.96 4.50 -18.39
N ARG A 93 -1.69 4.06 -17.36
CA ARG A 93 -2.79 4.85 -16.77
C ARG A 93 -2.29 6.08 -16.00
N TYR A 94 -1.20 5.93 -15.24
CA TYR A 94 -0.80 6.90 -14.21
C TYR A 94 0.59 7.50 -14.42
N LEU A 95 1.49 6.81 -15.10
CA LEU A 95 2.89 7.24 -15.30
C LEU A 95 3.17 7.68 -16.74
N ASP A 96 2.39 7.19 -17.71
CA ASP A 96 2.44 7.64 -19.12
C ASP A 96 1.04 7.88 -19.71
N PRO A 97 0.28 8.88 -19.23
CA PRO A 97 -1.09 9.13 -19.66
C PRO A 97 -1.21 9.56 -21.14
N GLY A 98 -0.08 9.81 -21.84
CA GLY A 98 -0.05 10.16 -23.26
C GLY A 98 -0.17 8.97 -24.22
N ALA A 99 0.03 7.74 -23.73
CA ALA A 99 0.04 6.51 -24.52
C ALA A 99 -1.29 5.72 -24.46
N GLY A 100 -2.42 6.41 -24.25
CA GLY A 100 -3.74 5.78 -24.29
C GLY A 100 -4.04 5.15 -25.66
N PRO A 101 -4.86 4.07 -25.73
CA PRO A 101 -5.17 3.42 -26.99
C PRO A 101 -5.79 4.43 -27.97
N ALA A 102 -5.33 4.38 -29.22
CA ALA A 102 -5.97 5.10 -30.32
C ALA A 102 -7.47 4.74 -30.33
N ARG A 103 -8.31 5.79 -30.33
CA ARG A 103 -9.77 5.67 -30.43
C ARG A 103 -10.20 4.91 -31.68
#